data_AF-A0A7M4EV35-F1
#
_entry.id   AF-A0A7M4EV35-F1
#
_cell.length_a   1.000
_cell.length_b   1.000
_cell.length_c   1.000
_cell.angle_alpha   90.00
_cell.angle_beta   90.00
_cell.angle_gamma   90.00
#
_symmetry.space_group_name_H-M   'P 1'
#
loop_
_entity.id
_entity.type
_entity.pdbx_description
1 polymer ?
#
loop_
_entity_poly.entity_id
_entity_poly.type
_entity_poly.pdbx_seq_one_letter_code
_entity_poly.pdbx_strand_id
1 'polypeptide(L)'
;MGDQNIITEVPAALKRLAKYMVRGFYGVEYSLALDVLIRYPCVKEDALLQLLKYERKQLRTILNTLKADKFIKLRMRVETGPNGKSTRHNYYYINYKVLVDVVRYKLDHIRRKIEADERDSTTRSSFKCPSCFNTYTDLEVNQLFDTFTETFRCTFCNAEVEEDGSALPKRDARTLLAKFNEQIEPIYALLRETEDVVLPYDLLEPPPTEIPELSERYREFNTVNKKKTCGILSSTAQINLKANSLAWFSISI
;
A
#
# COMPACT_ATOMS: atom_id res chain seq x y z
N MET A 1 -41.78 -7.32 0.76
CA MET A 1 -41.10 -6.21 0.09
C MET A 1 -40.02 -5.74 1.05
N GLY A 2 -38.79 -6.20 0.85
CA GLY A 2 -37.68 -5.84 1.74
C GLY A 2 -37.18 -4.46 1.38
N ASP A 3 -37.09 -3.57 2.37
CA ASP A 3 -36.46 -2.27 2.25
C ASP A 3 -35.05 -2.46 1.69
N GLN A 4 -34.87 -2.13 0.41
CA GLN A 4 -33.54 -2.01 -0.18
C GLN A 4 -32.90 -0.80 0.47
N ASN A 5 -32.08 -1.03 1.50
CA ASN A 5 -31.21 -0.01 2.08
C ASN A 5 -30.28 0.48 0.96
N ILE A 6 -30.66 1.59 0.32
CA ILE A 6 -29.84 2.23 -0.71
C ILE A 6 -28.61 2.79 0.02
N ILE A 7 -27.47 2.13 -0.19
CA ILE A 7 -26.19 2.55 0.39
C ILE A 7 -25.73 3.82 -0.36
N THR A 8 -25.88 4.97 0.27
CA THR A 8 -25.52 6.29 -0.30
C THR A 8 -24.07 6.67 -0.01
N GLU A 9 -23.46 6.08 1.01
CA GLU A 9 -22.09 6.37 1.44
C GLU A 9 -21.32 5.09 1.75
N VAL A 10 -19.99 5.17 1.68
CA VAL A 10 -19.13 4.05 2.09
C VAL A 10 -19.30 3.78 3.59
N PRO A 11 -19.73 2.57 3.99
CA PRO A 11 -19.90 2.18 5.39
C PRO A 11 -18.67 2.45 6.26
N ALA A 12 -18.91 2.86 7.50
CA ALA A 12 -17.85 3.18 8.46
C ALA A 12 -16.93 1.99 8.75
N ALA A 13 -17.45 0.75 8.72
CA ALA A 13 -16.68 -0.48 8.88
C ALA A 13 -15.60 -0.64 7.80
N LEU A 14 -15.93 -0.38 6.53
CA LEU A 14 -14.97 -0.44 5.42
C LEU A 14 -13.88 0.64 5.53
N LYS A 15 -14.26 1.86 5.96
CA LYS A 15 -13.30 2.94 6.24
C LYS A 15 -12.37 2.55 7.39
N ARG A 16 -12.89 1.95 8.47
CA ARG A 16 -12.11 1.45 9.61
C ARG A 16 -11.15 0.33 9.20
N LEU A 17 -11.63 -0.64 8.41
CA LEU A 17 -10.82 -1.74 7.90
C LEU A 17 -9.60 -1.22 7.14
N ALA A 18 -9.82 -0.30 6.20
CA ALA A 18 -8.74 0.31 5.43
C ALA A 18 -7.70 1.00 6.34
N LYS A 19 -8.16 1.73 7.37
CA LYS A 19 -7.27 2.39 8.34
C LYS A 19 -6.46 1.40 9.16
N TYR A 20 -7.06 0.34 9.67
CA TYR A 20 -6.36 -0.67 10.47
C TYR A 20 -5.31 -1.41 9.65
N MET A 21 -5.63 -1.79 8.41
CA MET A 21 -4.68 -2.47 7.54
C MET A 21 -3.47 -1.59 7.22
N VAL A 22 -3.67 -0.32 6.85
CA VAL A 22 -2.54 0.53 6.50
C VAL A 22 -1.73 0.95 7.72
N ARG A 23 -2.36 1.23 8.87
CA ARG A 23 -1.63 1.59 10.11
C ARG A 23 -0.91 0.42 10.75
N GLY A 24 -1.41 -0.81 10.60
CA GLY A 24 -0.81 -2.01 11.17
C GLY A 24 0.37 -2.55 10.35
N PHE A 25 0.29 -2.47 9.02
CA PHE A 25 1.26 -3.12 8.14
C PHE A 25 2.17 -2.16 7.35
N TYR A 26 1.85 -0.86 7.33
CA TYR A 26 2.61 0.14 6.59
C TYR A 26 3.04 1.30 7.50
N GLY A 27 4.00 2.10 7.02
CA GLY A 27 4.46 3.29 7.72
C GLY A 27 3.41 4.41 7.81
N VAL A 28 3.67 5.37 8.68
CA VAL A 28 2.78 6.52 8.94
C VAL A 28 2.46 7.30 7.65
N GLU A 29 3.42 7.45 6.75
CA GLU A 29 3.25 8.20 5.49
C GLU A 29 2.16 7.61 4.59
N TYR A 30 2.06 6.27 4.56
CA TYR A 30 1.02 5.54 3.83
C TYR A 30 -0.35 5.78 4.44
N SER A 31 -0.42 5.77 5.78
CA SER A 31 -1.68 5.99 6.51
C SER A 31 -2.24 7.39 6.29
N LEU A 32 -1.37 8.40 6.21
CA LEU A 32 -1.76 9.79 5.94
C LEU A 32 -2.31 9.96 4.52
N ALA A 33 -1.67 9.34 3.52
CA ALA A 33 -2.16 9.36 2.14
C ALA A 33 -3.54 8.69 2.03
N LEU A 34 -3.73 7.55 2.72
CA LEU A 34 -5.02 6.87 2.74
C LEU A 34 -6.09 7.68 3.49
N ASP A 35 -5.77 8.32 4.61
CA ASP A 35 -6.72 9.13 5.38
C ASP A 35 -7.29 10.29 4.54
N VAL A 36 -6.48 10.90 3.66
CA VAL A 36 -6.94 11.90 2.69
C VAL A 36 -7.90 11.27 1.67
N LEU A 37 -7.58 10.10 1.12
CA LEU A 37 -8.44 9.40 0.15
C LEU A 37 -9.74 8.85 0.76
N ILE A 38 -9.78 8.60 2.07
CA ILE A 38 -11.02 8.25 2.79
C ILE A 38 -11.92 9.47 2.94
N ARG A 39 -11.34 10.66 3.11
CA ARG A 39 -12.08 11.92 3.24
C ARG A 39 -12.59 12.43 1.89
N TYR A 40 -11.73 12.37 0.86
CA TYR A 40 -12.05 12.78 -0.50
C TYR A 40 -11.97 11.55 -1.42
N PRO A 41 -13.11 11.00 -1.89
CA PRO A 41 -13.15 9.71 -2.57
C PRO A 41 -12.28 9.59 -3.83
N CYS A 42 -12.03 10.69 -4.56
CA CYS A 42 -11.26 10.68 -5.80
C CYS A 42 -10.40 11.94 -5.92
N VAL A 43 -9.09 11.82 -5.76
CA VAL A 43 -8.17 12.96 -5.62
C VAL A 43 -7.10 12.96 -6.70
N LYS A 44 -6.82 14.16 -7.25
CA LYS A 44 -5.73 14.41 -8.19
C LYS A 44 -4.36 14.34 -7.49
N GLU A 45 -3.36 13.81 -8.17
CA GLU A 45 -2.01 13.67 -7.59
C GLU A 45 -1.42 14.99 -7.07
N ASP A 46 -1.56 16.09 -7.84
CA ASP A 46 -1.07 17.41 -7.42
C ASP A 46 -1.84 17.98 -6.21
N ALA A 47 -3.08 17.53 -5.98
CA ALA A 47 -3.85 17.89 -4.80
C ALA A 47 -3.36 17.12 -3.56
N LEU A 48 -3.08 15.82 -3.70
CA LEU A 48 -2.46 15.01 -2.63
C LEU A 48 -1.11 15.62 -2.21
N LEU A 49 -0.30 16.05 -3.17
CA LEU A 49 0.99 16.69 -2.92
C LEU A 49 0.83 17.99 -2.12
N GLN A 50 -0.14 18.83 -2.47
CA GLN A 50 -0.40 20.09 -1.76
C GLN A 50 -0.96 19.88 -0.35
N LEU A 51 -1.84 18.89 -0.15
CA LEU A 51 -2.45 18.59 1.14
C LEU A 51 -1.46 17.97 2.12
N LEU A 52 -0.68 16.98 1.66
CA LEU A 52 0.28 16.25 2.51
C LEU A 52 1.62 16.97 2.64
N LYS A 53 1.91 17.94 1.75
CA LYS A 53 3.19 18.67 1.67
C LYS A 53 4.41 17.76 1.52
N TYR A 54 4.25 16.62 0.85
CA TYR A 54 5.35 15.72 0.52
C TYR A 54 6.13 16.17 -0.72
N GLU A 55 7.35 15.65 -0.86
CA GLU A 55 8.08 15.75 -2.11
C GLU A 55 7.42 14.87 -3.18
N ARG A 56 7.44 15.31 -4.45
CA ARG A 56 6.82 14.58 -5.56
C ARG A 56 7.32 13.13 -5.68
N LYS A 57 8.63 12.93 -5.54
CA LYS A 57 9.24 11.58 -5.64
C LYS A 57 8.77 10.68 -4.51
N GLN A 58 8.76 11.19 -3.28
CA GLN A 58 8.30 10.46 -2.09
C GLN A 58 6.82 10.05 -2.21
N LEU A 59 5.94 11.01 -2.53
CA LEU A 59 4.51 10.73 -2.71
C LEU A 59 4.28 9.68 -3.80
N ARG A 60 5.03 9.75 -4.91
CA ARG A 60 4.89 8.77 -6.00
C ARG A 60 5.27 7.36 -5.56
N THR A 61 6.33 7.21 -4.76
CA THR A 61 6.70 5.91 -4.19
C THR A 61 5.58 5.35 -3.31
N ILE A 62 5.06 6.17 -2.40
CA ILE A 62 3.96 5.79 -1.49
C ILE A 62 2.73 5.31 -2.29
N LEU A 63 2.28 6.11 -3.27
CA LEU A 63 1.11 5.79 -4.09
C LEU A 63 1.34 4.56 -4.98
N ASN A 64 2.55 4.36 -5.50
CA ASN A 64 2.86 3.18 -6.31
C ASN A 64 2.85 1.90 -5.48
N THR A 65 3.35 1.92 -4.24
CA THR A 65 3.26 0.77 -3.33
C THR A 65 1.80 0.46 -2.99
N LEU A 66 1.01 1.46 -2.57
CA LEU A 66 -0.42 1.25 -2.26
C LEU A 66 -1.20 0.73 -3.47
N LYS A 67 -0.84 1.18 -4.68
CA LYS A 67 -1.43 0.69 -5.94
C LYS A 67 -1.01 -0.74 -6.25
N ALA A 68 0.26 -1.09 -6.07
CA ALA A 68 0.78 -2.43 -6.30
C ALA A 68 0.12 -3.46 -5.36
N ASP A 69 -0.08 -3.06 -4.10
CA ASP A 69 -0.83 -3.84 -3.11
C ASP A 69 -2.35 -3.73 -3.25
N LYS A 70 -2.84 -3.04 -4.30
CA LYS A 70 -4.26 -2.92 -4.68
C LYS A 70 -5.15 -2.26 -3.61
N PHE A 71 -4.59 -1.48 -2.70
CA PHE A 71 -5.36 -0.64 -1.77
C PHE A 71 -6.02 0.55 -2.48
N ILE A 72 -5.37 1.07 -3.54
CA ILE A 72 -5.86 2.18 -4.34
C ILE A 72 -5.81 1.86 -5.84
N LYS A 73 -6.67 2.52 -6.61
CA LYS A 73 -6.65 2.50 -8.07
C LYS A 73 -6.24 3.86 -8.61
N LEU A 74 -5.69 3.83 -9.83
CA LEU A 74 -5.31 5.00 -10.61
C LEU A 74 -6.24 5.11 -11.81
N ARG A 75 -6.85 6.29 -12.01
CA ARG A 75 -7.59 6.65 -13.23
C ARG A 75 -6.89 7.85 -13.88
N MET A 76 -6.46 7.69 -15.13
CA MET A 76 -5.95 8.80 -15.92
C MET A 76 -7.12 9.55 -16.55
N ARG A 77 -7.12 10.89 -16.48
CA ARG A 77 -8.05 11.74 -17.22
C ARG A 77 -7.28 12.81 -17.98
N VAL A 78 -7.75 13.13 -19.18
CA VAL A 78 -7.24 14.26 -19.96
C VAL A 78 -8.15 15.44 -19.67
N GLU A 79 -7.58 16.53 -19.15
CA GLU A 79 -8.30 17.78 -18.95
C GLU A 79 -7.74 18.80 -19.95
N THR A 80 -8.63 19.44 -20.70
CA THR A 80 -8.25 20.56 -21.55
C THR A 80 -8.27 21.82 -20.70
N GLY A 81 -7.09 22.37 -20.44
CA GLY A 81 -6.97 23.61 -19.67
C GLY A 81 -7.57 24.80 -20.41
N PRO A 82 -7.76 25.95 -19.74
CA PRO A 82 -8.29 27.17 -20.34
C PRO A 82 -7.44 27.71 -21.50
N ASN A 83 -6.18 27.26 -21.60
CA ASN A 83 -5.24 27.62 -22.67
C ASN A 83 -5.37 26.70 -23.91
N GLY A 84 -6.38 25.83 -23.96
CA GLY A 84 -6.59 24.85 -25.05
C GLY A 84 -5.60 23.68 -25.05
N LYS A 85 -4.64 23.64 -24.11
CA LYS A 85 -3.67 22.55 -23.98
C LYS A 85 -4.27 21.40 -23.18
N SER A 86 -4.24 20.20 -23.75
CA SER A 86 -4.67 18.96 -23.09
C SER A 86 -3.58 18.41 -22.18
N THR A 87 -3.82 18.37 -20.87
CA THR A 87 -2.91 17.80 -19.87
C THR A 87 -3.47 16.51 -19.27
N ARG A 88 -2.60 15.52 -19.12
CA ARG A 88 -2.96 14.23 -18.50
C ARG A 88 -2.80 14.33 -17.00
N HIS A 89 -3.82 13.91 -16.27
CA HIS A 89 -3.84 13.93 -14.81
C HIS A 89 -4.20 12.57 -14.23
N ASN A 90 -3.51 12.25 -13.14
CA ASN A 90 -3.65 11.02 -12.39
C ASN A 90 -4.60 11.26 -11.21
N TYR A 91 -5.69 10.50 -11.17
CA TYR A 91 -6.64 10.47 -10.06
C TYR A 91 -6.52 9.16 -9.29
N TYR A 92 -6.43 9.27 -7.97
CA TYR A 92 -6.35 8.13 -7.06
C TYR A 92 -7.64 8.01 -6.26
N TYR A 93 -8.09 6.78 -6.07
CA TYR A 93 -9.29 6.46 -5.29
C TYR A 93 -9.15 5.07 -4.65
N ILE A 94 -9.93 4.81 -3.60
CA ILE A 94 -9.96 3.51 -2.93
C ILE A 94 -11.06 2.67 -3.57
N ASN A 95 -10.74 1.44 -3.98
CA ASN A 95 -11.74 0.47 -4.40
C ASN A 95 -11.97 -0.55 -3.28
N TYR A 96 -13.01 -0.32 -2.47
CA TYR A 96 -13.24 -1.09 -1.25
C TYR A 96 -13.53 -2.58 -1.50
N LYS A 97 -14.12 -2.94 -2.64
CA LYS A 97 -14.32 -4.34 -3.03
C LYS A 97 -12.98 -5.06 -3.17
N VAL A 98 -12.09 -4.51 -4.01
CA VAL A 98 -10.75 -5.07 -4.22
C VAL A 98 -9.94 -5.07 -2.93
N LEU A 99 -10.07 -4.03 -2.10
CA LEU A 99 -9.39 -3.94 -0.81
C LEU A 99 -9.80 -5.10 0.11
N VAL A 100 -11.09 -5.37 0.28
CA VAL A 100 -11.57 -6.47 1.13
C VAL A 100 -11.04 -7.82 0.63
N ASP A 101 -11.10 -8.08 -0.68
CA ASP A 101 -10.62 -9.33 -1.27
C ASP A 101 -9.11 -9.54 -1.00
N VAL A 102 -8.32 -8.48 -1.18
CA VAL A 102 -6.87 -8.52 -0.97
C VAL A 102 -6.51 -8.71 0.50
N VAL A 103 -7.25 -8.06 1.41
CA VAL A 103 -7.06 -8.20 2.85
C VAL A 103 -7.37 -9.64 3.28
N ARG A 104 -8.50 -10.20 2.83
CA ARG A 104 -8.85 -11.62 3.09
C ARG A 104 -7.75 -12.57 2.62
N TYR A 105 -7.29 -12.38 1.38
CA TYR A 105 -6.22 -13.19 0.79
C TYR A 105 -4.91 -13.11 1.59
N LYS A 106 -4.44 -11.89 1.93
CA LYS A 106 -3.18 -11.72 2.66
C LYS A 106 -3.26 -12.32 4.07
N LEU A 107 -4.38 -12.14 4.78
CA LEU A 107 -4.55 -12.70 6.13
C LEU A 107 -4.59 -14.24 6.12
N ASP A 108 -5.28 -14.84 5.15
CA ASP A 108 -5.28 -16.30 4.97
C ASP A 108 -3.86 -16.84 4.71
N HIS A 109 -3.08 -16.16 3.84
CA HIS A 109 -1.69 -16.53 3.61
C HIS A 109 -0.81 -16.40 4.85
N ILE A 110 -0.96 -15.33 5.63
CA ILE A 110 -0.19 -15.13 6.86
C ILE A 110 -0.53 -16.24 7.86
N ARG A 111 -1.82 -16.55 8.06
CA ARG A 111 -2.27 -17.63 8.92
C ARG A 111 -1.67 -18.97 8.51
N ARG A 112 -1.80 -19.35 7.24
CA ARG A 112 -1.26 -20.62 6.73
C ARG A 112 0.25 -20.72 6.87
N LYS A 113 0.96 -19.59 6.73
CA LYS A 113 2.41 -19.55 6.94
C LYS A 113 2.76 -19.80 8.40
N ILE A 114 2.07 -19.19 9.35
CA ILE A 114 2.29 -19.42 10.78
C ILE A 114 1.99 -20.89 11.14
N GLU A 115 0.90 -21.45 10.63
CA GLU A 115 0.54 -22.87 10.83
C GLU A 115 1.54 -23.84 10.18
N ALA A 116 2.16 -23.47 9.05
CA ALA A 116 3.23 -24.25 8.43
C ALA A 116 4.52 -24.17 9.26
N ASP A 117 4.93 -22.96 9.65
CA ASP A 117 6.13 -22.73 10.47
C ASP A 117 6.04 -23.44 11.84
N GLU A 118 4.85 -23.48 12.45
CA GLU A 118 4.62 -24.25 13.69
C GLU A 118 4.79 -25.75 13.44
N ARG A 119 4.19 -26.30 12.38
CA ARG A 119 4.35 -27.73 12.03
C ARG A 119 5.81 -28.08 11.73
N ASP A 120 6.48 -27.29 10.90
CA ASP A 120 7.87 -27.52 10.53
C ASP A 120 8.81 -27.41 11.75
N SER A 121 8.46 -26.58 12.74
CA SER A 121 9.19 -26.52 14.01
C SER A 121 9.03 -27.77 14.87
N THR A 122 7.90 -28.49 14.74
CA THR A 122 7.65 -29.75 15.46
C THR A 122 8.18 -30.99 14.76
N THR A 123 8.33 -30.96 13.43
CA THR A 123 8.82 -32.09 12.62
C THR A 123 10.31 -32.00 12.30
N ARG A 124 11.07 -31.20 13.05
CA ARG A 124 12.47 -30.94 12.78
C ARG A 124 13.37 -32.14 13.13
N SER A 125 14.47 -32.30 12.41
CA SER A 125 15.50 -33.29 12.71
C SER A 125 16.21 -33.00 14.02
N SER A 126 16.19 -33.98 14.92
CA SER A 126 16.80 -33.92 16.25
C SER A 126 18.28 -34.30 16.24
N PHE A 127 18.73 -35.05 15.24
CA PHE A 127 20.10 -35.55 15.14
C PHE A 127 20.76 -35.15 13.82
N LYS A 128 22.06 -34.91 13.85
CA LYS A 128 22.87 -34.56 12.69
C LYS A 128 24.22 -35.27 12.75
N CYS A 129 24.61 -35.87 11.63
CA CYS A 129 25.95 -36.45 11.50
C CYS A 129 26.98 -35.34 11.21
N PRO A 130 28.06 -35.20 11.98
CA PRO A 130 29.11 -34.22 11.73
C PRO A 130 29.98 -34.55 10.51
N SER A 131 29.98 -35.81 10.07
CA SER A 131 30.83 -36.30 8.97
C SER A 131 30.18 -36.12 7.59
N CYS A 132 28.94 -36.58 7.42
CA CYS A 132 28.23 -36.53 6.13
C CYS A 132 27.07 -35.53 6.09
N PHE A 133 26.82 -34.80 7.19
CA PHE A 133 25.76 -33.78 7.33
C PHE A 133 24.32 -34.28 7.16
N ASN A 134 24.10 -35.60 7.06
CA ASN A 134 22.76 -36.15 7.09
C ASN A 134 22.07 -35.87 8.42
N THR A 135 20.78 -35.58 8.35
CA THR A 135 19.94 -35.25 9.49
C THR A 135 18.87 -36.30 9.69
N TYR A 136 18.56 -36.61 10.95
CA TYR A 136 17.61 -37.64 11.32
C TYR A 136 16.59 -37.11 12.34
N THR A 137 15.38 -37.65 12.30
CA THR A 137 14.29 -37.29 13.22
C THR A 137 14.21 -38.25 14.41
N ASP A 138 13.50 -37.87 15.47
CA ASP A 138 13.27 -38.75 16.64
C ASP A 138 12.65 -40.10 16.28
N LEU A 139 11.86 -40.16 15.21
CA LEU A 139 11.23 -41.38 14.73
C LEU A 139 12.25 -42.40 14.18
N GLU A 140 13.40 -41.91 13.69
CA GLU A 140 14.45 -42.72 13.07
C GLU A 140 15.50 -43.20 14.09
N VAL A 141 15.42 -42.74 15.35
CA VAL A 141 16.40 -43.01 16.41
C VAL A 141 16.61 -44.50 16.66
N ASN A 142 15.54 -45.30 16.61
CA ASN A 142 15.63 -46.76 16.78
C ASN A 142 16.47 -47.43 15.68
N GLN A 143 16.56 -46.82 14.49
CA GLN A 143 17.38 -47.33 13.38
C GLN A 143 18.84 -46.89 13.48
N LEU A 144 19.12 -45.86 14.29
CA LEU A 144 20.47 -45.31 14.50
C LEU A 144 21.17 -45.97 15.69
N PHE A 145 20.44 -46.59 16.63
CA PHE A 145 21.02 -47.16 17.84
C PHE A 145 21.82 -48.43 17.54
N ASP A 146 23.12 -48.42 17.86
CA ASP A 146 23.99 -49.59 17.76
C ASP A 146 24.14 -50.26 19.14
N THR A 147 23.62 -51.49 19.26
CA THR A 147 23.63 -52.27 20.51
C THR A 147 25.03 -52.65 21.00
N PHE A 148 26.04 -52.65 20.12
CA PHE A 148 27.40 -53.03 20.50
C PHE A 148 28.19 -51.88 21.11
N THR A 149 27.93 -50.66 20.64
CA THR A 149 28.64 -49.45 21.08
C THR A 149 27.81 -48.57 22.00
N GLU A 150 26.52 -48.88 22.17
CA GLU A 150 25.55 -48.13 22.97
C GLU A 150 25.43 -46.65 22.54
N THR A 151 25.78 -46.33 21.29
CA THR A 151 25.69 -44.97 20.73
C THR A 151 24.86 -44.91 19.45
N PHE A 152 24.42 -43.71 19.07
CA PHE A 152 23.69 -43.49 17.83
C PHE A 152 24.67 -43.28 16.67
N ARG A 153 24.53 -44.08 15.61
CA ARG A 153 25.40 -44.08 14.45
C ARG A 153 24.65 -43.76 13.17
N CYS A 154 25.29 -42.98 12.30
CA CYS A 154 24.78 -42.62 10.99
C CYS A 154 24.67 -43.85 10.09
N THR A 155 23.51 -44.03 9.45
CA THR A 155 23.24 -45.14 8.50
C THR A 155 24.15 -45.17 7.27
N PHE A 156 24.78 -44.03 6.91
CA PHE A 156 25.59 -43.92 5.70
C PHE A 156 27.10 -44.00 5.94
N CYS A 157 27.60 -43.34 6.99
CA CYS A 157 29.04 -43.23 7.24
C CYS A 157 29.48 -43.85 8.56
N ASN A 158 28.55 -44.40 9.34
CA ASN A 158 28.77 -45.06 10.64
C ASN A 158 29.44 -44.18 11.72
N ALA A 159 29.61 -42.88 11.46
CA ALA A 159 30.05 -41.91 12.45
C ALA A 159 28.95 -41.68 13.49
N GLU A 160 29.35 -41.35 14.71
CA GLU A 160 28.43 -40.99 15.79
C GLU A 160 27.64 -39.73 15.40
N VAL A 161 26.33 -39.75 15.62
CA VAL A 161 25.45 -38.60 15.36
C VAL A 161 25.32 -37.75 16.60
N GLU A 162 25.28 -36.44 16.41
CA GLU A 162 25.15 -35.46 17.49
C GLU A 162 23.74 -34.87 17.48
N GLU A 163 23.24 -34.46 18.65
CA GLU A 163 22.00 -33.69 18.73
C GLU A 163 22.16 -32.35 18.02
N ASP A 164 21.23 -32.01 17.13
CA ASP A 164 21.21 -30.68 16.52
C ASP A 164 20.75 -29.67 17.58
N GLY A 165 21.68 -29.09 18.33
CA GLY A 165 21.39 -28.06 19.34
C GLY A 165 20.74 -26.79 18.79
N SER A 166 20.78 -26.59 17.46
CA SER A 166 20.03 -25.52 16.80
C SER A 166 18.55 -25.89 16.59
N ALA A 167 18.16 -27.15 16.81
CA ALA A 167 16.84 -27.74 16.62
C ALA A 167 15.89 -27.69 17.82
N LEU A 168 16.31 -27.11 18.93
CA LEU A 168 15.38 -26.83 20.03
C LEU A 168 14.18 -26.02 19.49
N PRO A 169 12.93 -26.47 19.74
CA PRO A 169 11.76 -25.71 19.36
C PRO A 169 11.90 -24.31 19.95
N LYS A 170 11.95 -23.30 19.09
CA LYS A 170 11.74 -21.93 19.59
C LYS A 170 10.36 -21.96 20.23
N ARG A 171 10.30 -21.92 21.57
CA ARG A 171 9.05 -21.78 22.35
C ARG A 171 8.13 -20.67 21.81
N ASP A 172 8.71 -19.79 21.00
CA ASP A 172 8.05 -18.74 20.24
C ASP A 172 6.98 -19.26 19.25
N ALA A 173 7.16 -20.36 18.51
CA ALA A 173 6.26 -20.71 17.38
C ALA A 173 4.79 -20.90 17.82
N ARG A 174 4.55 -21.71 18.86
CA ARG A 174 3.21 -21.90 19.44
C ARG A 174 2.65 -20.62 20.07
N THR A 175 3.53 -19.80 20.64
CA THR A 175 3.16 -18.50 21.21
C THR A 175 2.78 -17.49 20.12
N LEU A 176 3.38 -17.57 18.94
CA LEU A 176 3.12 -16.69 17.80
C LEU A 176 1.73 -16.91 17.22
N LEU A 177 1.25 -18.14 17.10
CA LEU A 177 -0.11 -18.42 16.61
C LEU A 177 -1.18 -17.83 17.55
N ALA A 178 -1.03 -18.02 18.86
CA ALA A 178 -1.93 -17.44 19.86
C ALA A 178 -1.94 -15.91 19.79
N LYS A 179 -0.76 -15.27 19.78
CA LYS A 179 -0.61 -13.82 19.64
C LYS A 179 -1.21 -13.29 18.33
N PHE A 180 -1.02 -14.01 17.22
CA PHE A 180 -1.56 -13.61 15.93
C PHE A 180 -3.10 -13.59 15.96
N ASN A 181 -3.72 -14.64 16.50
CA ASN A 181 -5.18 -14.71 16.60
C ASN A 181 -5.74 -13.57 17.46
N GLU A 182 -5.11 -13.28 18.60
CA GLU A 182 -5.51 -12.17 19.47
C GLU A 182 -5.40 -10.81 18.76
N GLN A 183 -4.30 -10.57 18.03
CA GLN A 183 -4.05 -9.29 17.35
C GLN A 183 -4.93 -9.06 16.11
N ILE A 184 -5.27 -10.13 15.38
CA ILE A 184 -6.00 -10.02 14.11
C ILE A 184 -7.53 -10.10 14.29
N GLU A 185 -8.04 -10.60 15.43
CA GLU A 185 -9.48 -10.68 15.69
C GLU A 185 -10.25 -9.38 15.41
N PRO A 186 -9.76 -8.16 15.76
CA PRO A 186 -10.45 -6.92 15.42
C PRO A 186 -10.64 -6.71 13.91
N ILE A 187 -9.72 -7.22 13.09
CA ILE A 187 -9.80 -7.16 11.63
C ILE A 187 -10.78 -8.22 11.10
N TYR A 188 -10.78 -9.44 11.66
CA TYR A 188 -11.77 -10.45 11.30
C TYR A 188 -13.19 -10.02 11.66
N ALA A 189 -13.39 -9.37 12.81
CA ALA A 189 -14.68 -8.80 13.19
C ALA A 189 -15.19 -7.78 12.16
N LEU A 190 -14.31 -6.89 11.68
CA LEU A 190 -14.62 -5.95 10.61
C LEU A 190 -14.94 -6.64 9.28
N LEU A 191 -14.17 -7.66 8.91
CA LEU A 191 -14.41 -8.40 7.68
C LEU A 191 -15.77 -9.11 7.67
N ARG A 192 -16.18 -9.69 8.80
CA ARG A 192 -17.51 -10.29 9.00
C ARG A 192 -18.62 -9.25 8.89
N GLU A 193 -18.45 -8.08 9.52
CA GLU A 193 -19.41 -6.96 9.43
C GLU A 193 -19.61 -6.46 7.98
N THR A 194 -18.58 -6.59 7.14
CA THR A 194 -18.60 -6.09 5.76
C THR A 194 -18.92 -7.14 4.69
N GLU A 195 -19.17 -8.39 5.07
CA GLU A 195 -19.28 -9.52 4.13
C GLU A 195 -20.48 -9.41 3.17
N ASP A 196 -21.63 -8.96 3.68
CA ASP A 196 -22.88 -8.82 2.92
C ASP A 196 -23.06 -7.43 2.31
N VAL A 197 -22.05 -6.55 2.41
CA VAL A 197 -22.13 -5.17 1.92
C VAL A 197 -21.89 -5.13 0.41
N VAL A 198 -22.95 -4.91 -0.36
CA VAL A 198 -22.85 -4.67 -1.80
C VAL A 198 -22.82 -3.17 -2.08
N LEU A 199 -21.64 -2.65 -2.45
CA LEU A 199 -21.48 -1.24 -2.80
C LEU A 199 -21.96 -0.94 -4.23
N PRO A 200 -22.73 0.15 -4.44
CA PRO A 200 -23.01 0.69 -5.76
C PRO A 200 -21.75 1.06 -6.55
N TYR A 201 -21.85 1.04 -7.88
CA TYR A 201 -20.72 1.33 -8.79
C TYR A 201 -20.10 2.72 -8.52
N ASP A 202 -20.93 3.72 -8.25
CA ASP A 202 -20.46 5.09 -8.03
C ASP A 202 -19.57 5.24 -6.78
N LEU A 203 -19.75 4.38 -5.77
CA LEU A 203 -18.87 4.34 -4.59
C LEU A 203 -17.60 3.53 -4.83
N LEU A 204 -17.62 2.57 -5.76
CA LEU A 204 -16.44 1.79 -6.15
C LEU A 204 -15.52 2.55 -7.11
N GLU A 205 -16.09 3.47 -7.88
CA GLU A 205 -15.45 4.20 -8.98
C GLU A 205 -15.78 5.71 -8.96
N PRO A 206 -15.52 6.40 -7.83
CA PRO A 206 -16.05 7.74 -7.57
C PRO A 206 -15.65 8.79 -8.62
N PRO A 207 -16.52 9.78 -8.88
CA PRO A 207 -16.16 10.93 -9.70
C PRO A 207 -15.10 11.78 -8.98
N PRO A 208 -14.26 12.54 -9.73
CA PRO A 208 -13.31 13.48 -9.15
C PRO A 208 -13.97 14.38 -8.12
N THR A 209 -13.38 14.47 -6.94
CA THR A 209 -13.90 15.28 -5.83
C THR A 209 -13.30 16.68 -5.89
N GLU A 210 -14.13 17.71 -5.81
CA GLU A 210 -13.67 19.08 -5.60
C GLU A 210 -13.20 19.23 -4.15
N ILE A 211 -12.01 19.80 -3.95
CA ILE A 211 -11.41 19.99 -2.62
C ILE A 211 -11.49 21.49 -2.29
N PRO A 212 -12.41 21.91 -1.41
CA PRO A 212 -12.65 23.32 -1.10
C PRO A 212 -11.38 24.05 -0.66
N GLU A 213 -10.57 23.42 0.20
CA GLU A 213 -9.35 23.98 0.78
C GLU A 213 -8.29 24.33 -0.28
N LEU A 214 -8.30 23.61 -1.41
CA LEU A 214 -7.41 23.89 -2.53
C LEU A 214 -8.03 24.91 -3.49
N SER A 215 -9.35 24.93 -3.62
CA SER A 215 -10.07 25.87 -4.49
C SER A 215 -9.94 27.32 -4.02
N GLU A 216 -10.01 27.56 -2.71
CA GLU A 216 -9.85 28.89 -2.09
C GLU A 216 -8.41 29.36 -2.21
N ARG A 217 -7.45 28.48 -1.96
CA ARG A 217 -6.02 28.76 -2.13
C ARG A 217 -5.69 29.12 -3.59
N TYR A 218 -6.27 28.41 -4.55
CA TYR A 218 -6.12 28.71 -5.97
C TYR A 218 -6.71 30.08 -6.33
N ARG A 219 -7.86 30.46 -5.75
CA ARG A 219 -8.45 31.80 -5.91
C ARG A 219 -7.54 32.87 -5.33
N GLU A 220 -7.00 32.68 -4.13
CA GLU A 220 -6.06 33.62 -3.50
C GLU A 220 -4.79 33.80 -4.31
N PHE A 221 -4.12 32.71 -4.72
CA PHE A 221 -2.93 32.77 -5.58
C PHE A 221 -3.20 33.50 -6.90
N ASN A 222 -4.36 33.26 -7.52
CA ASN A 222 -4.75 33.95 -8.74
C ASN A 222 -5.06 35.43 -8.50
N THR A 223 -5.67 35.81 -7.37
CA THR A 223 -5.87 37.23 -7.03
C THR A 223 -4.55 37.95 -6.73
N VAL A 224 -3.59 37.29 -6.09
CA VAL A 224 -2.24 37.83 -5.84
C VAL A 224 -1.47 37.99 -7.16
N ASN A 225 -1.52 37.00 -8.06
CA ASN A 225 -0.92 37.13 -9.39
C ASN A 225 -1.61 38.18 -10.26
N LYS A 226 -2.94 38.33 -10.17
CA LYS A 226 -3.69 39.38 -10.88
C LYS A 226 -3.35 40.78 -10.35
N LYS A 227 -3.04 40.93 -9.04
CA LYS A 227 -2.51 42.18 -8.47
C LYS A 227 -1.06 42.46 -8.90
N LYS A 228 -0.22 41.42 -9.04
CA LYS A 228 1.16 41.58 -9.56
C LYS A 228 1.21 41.92 -11.05
N THR A 229 0.28 41.43 -11.87
CA THR A 229 0.21 41.80 -13.29
C THR A 229 -0.48 43.15 -13.52
N CYS A 230 -1.40 43.58 -12.65
CA CYS A 230 -2.03 44.89 -12.75
C CYS A 230 -1.19 46.03 -12.14
N GLY A 231 -0.17 45.71 -11.31
CA GLY A 231 0.73 46.69 -10.70
C GLY A 231 1.93 47.12 -11.55
N ILE A 232 2.08 46.61 -12.78
CA ILE A 232 3.18 46.98 -13.69
C ILE A 232 2.72 47.96 -14.79
N LEU A 233 1.42 48.26 -14.87
CA LEU A 233 0.86 49.23 -15.82
C LEU A 233 0.38 50.52 -15.11
N SER A 234 1.27 51.18 -14.37
CA SER A 234 1.09 52.60 -14.03
C SER A 234 2.40 53.31 -13.69
N SER A 235 3.38 53.32 -14.60
CA SER A 235 4.30 54.46 -14.74
C SER A 235 5.21 54.21 -15.93
N THR A 236 4.91 54.87 -17.04
CA THR A 236 5.86 55.56 -17.95
C THR A 236 5.14 55.86 -19.25
N ALA A 237 4.42 56.98 -19.25
CA ALA A 237 4.20 57.72 -20.47
C ALA A 237 5.48 58.50 -20.83
N GLN A 238 5.68 58.70 -22.13
CA GLN A 238 6.67 59.55 -22.81
C GLN A 238 8.02 58.89 -23.14
N ILE A 239 8.27 58.65 -24.44
CA ILE A 239 9.02 59.56 -25.31
C ILE A 239 8.88 59.16 -26.81
N ASN A 240 8.47 60.16 -27.58
CA ASN A 240 8.51 60.48 -29.02
C ASN A 240 8.87 59.51 -30.17
N LEU A 241 8.08 59.76 -31.24
CA LEU A 241 8.32 59.67 -32.68
C LEU A 241 9.79 59.71 -33.16
N LYS A 242 10.14 58.84 -34.13
CA LYS A 242 10.35 59.20 -35.55
C LYS A 242 10.69 57.98 -36.43
N ALA A 243 10.38 58.15 -37.70
CA ALA A 243 10.40 57.19 -38.80
C ALA A 243 11.79 56.70 -39.27
N ASN A 244 11.82 55.50 -39.87
CA ASN A 244 12.45 55.11 -41.16
C ASN A 244 12.48 53.57 -41.22
N SER A 245 11.76 52.90 -42.14
CA SER A 245 12.05 52.70 -43.57
C SER A 245 13.19 51.70 -43.84
N LEU A 246 12.86 50.71 -44.69
CA LEU A 246 13.71 49.73 -45.40
C LEU A 246 14.20 48.54 -44.55
N ALA A 247 13.60 47.35 -44.69
CA ALA A 247 13.73 46.37 -45.78
C ALA A 247 14.90 45.39 -45.56
N TRP A 248 14.72 44.21 -46.16
CA TRP A 248 15.69 43.16 -46.55
C TRP A 248 15.45 41.78 -45.92
N PHE A 249 14.60 41.02 -46.63
CA PHE A 249 14.91 39.69 -47.19
C PHE A 249 15.71 38.66 -46.35
N SER A 250 15.03 37.55 -46.03
CA SER A 250 15.34 36.19 -46.52
C SER A 250 16.47 35.32 -45.94
N ILE A 251 16.10 34.03 -45.87
CA ILE A 251 16.85 32.78 -46.10
C ILE A 251 17.48 32.06 -44.89
N SER A 252 16.93 30.87 -44.66
CA SER A 252 17.52 29.55 -44.39
C SER A 252 18.92 29.45 -43.77
N ILE A 253 19.02 28.78 -42.62
CA ILE A 253 19.43 27.37 -42.41
C ILE A 253 19.09 26.99 -40.97
#